data_AF-A0A836QF23-F1
#
_entry.id   AF-A0A836QF23-F1
#
_cell.length_a   1.000
_cell.length_b   1.000
_cell.length_c   1.000
_cell.angle_alpha   90.00
_cell.angle_beta   90.00
_cell.angle_gamma   90.00
#
_symmetry.space_group_name_H-M   'P 1'
#
loop_
_entity.id
_entity.type
_entity.pdbx_description
1 polymer ?
#
loop_
_entity_poly.entity_id
_entity_poly.type
_entity_poly.pdbx_seq_one_letter_code
_entity_poly.pdbx_strand_id
1 'polypeptide(L)' 'ETARYGGLTRGPMVMNKQTKEEMKKVLQEIQDGTFNKEWLSEYEKSGKNAFDKYMKQLDSHQIEQVGKQMRKMMWPDSTE' A
#
# COMPACT_ATOMS: atom_id res chain seq x y z
N GLU A 1 3.79 25.90 12.59
CA GLU A 1 4.11 25.43 13.96
C GLU A 1 3.36 24.16 14.41
N THR A 2 2.03 24.13 14.47
CA THR A 2 1.26 22.95 14.99
C THR A 2 1.56 21.63 14.27
N ALA A 3 1.53 21.60 12.94
CA ALA A 3 1.82 20.38 12.17
C ALA A 3 3.28 19.91 12.35
N ARG A 4 4.22 20.84 12.52
CA ARG A 4 5.64 20.53 12.74
C ARG A 4 5.84 19.86 14.10
N TYR A 5 5.27 20.43 15.17
CA TYR A 5 5.28 19.80 16.49
C TYR A 5 4.59 18.44 16.48
N GLY A 6 3.45 18.33 15.81
CA GLY A 6 2.74 17.07 15.62
C GLY A 6 3.58 16.02 14.89
N GLY A 7 4.21 16.38 13.77
CA GLY A 7 5.08 15.46 13.02
C GLY A 7 6.26 14.96 13.83
N LEU A 8 6.94 15.86 14.55
CA LEU A 8 8.11 15.49 15.37
C LEU A 8 7.74 14.63 16.58
N THR A 9 6.58 14.84 17.20
CA THR A 9 6.17 14.12 18.42
C THR A 9 5.31 12.90 18.17
N ARG A 10 4.50 12.90 17.09
CA ARG A 10 3.55 11.82 16.76
C ARG A 10 4.04 10.94 15.62
N GLY A 11 4.92 11.43 14.75
CA GLY A 11 5.56 10.64 13.71
C GLY A 11 6.19 9.34 14.24
N PRO A 12 7.02 9.40 15.29
CA PRO A 12 7.63 8.19 15.88
C PRO A 12 6.64 7.23 16.56
N MET A 13 5.41 7.67 16.88
CA MET A 13 4.37 6.78 17.41
C MET A 13 3.82 5.86 16.31
N VAL A 14 3.71 6.37 15.08
CA VAL A 14 3.24 5.63 13.91
C VAL A 14 4.40 4.86 13.27
N MET A 15 5.52 5.54 12.99
CA MET A 15 6.74 4.95 12.43
C MET A 15 7.70 4.59 13.54
N ASN A 16 7.39 3.51 14.25
CA ASN A 16 8.09 3.10 15.46
C ASN A 16 9.12 1.97 15.20
N LYS A 17 9.73 1.47 16.28
CA LYS A 17 10.74 0.39 16.21
C LYS A 17 10.17 -0.89 15.61
N GLN A 18 8.93 -1.25 15.93
CA GLN A 18 8.25 -2.42 15.39
C GLN A 18 8.07 -2.28 13.87
N THR A 19 7.61 -1.13 13.38
CA THR A 19 7.50 -0.87 11.93
C THR A 19 8.84 -1.08 11.22
N LYS A 20 9.94 -0.62 11.83
CA LYS A 20 11.30 -0.82 11.29
C LYS A 20 11.74 -2.28 11.32
N GLU A 21 11.34 -3.04 12.33
CA GLU A 21 11.61 -4.49 12.43
C GLU A 21 10.86 -5.26 11.33
N GLU A 22 9.59 -4.94 11.08
CA GLU A 22 8.83 -5.51 9.97
C GLU A 22 9.46 -5.17 8.61
N MET A 23 9.90 -3.91 8.41
CA MET A 23 10.61 -3.53 7.18
C MET A 23 11.90 -4.33 6.97
N LYS A 24 12.65 -4.61 8.03
CA LYS A 24 13.86 -5.46 7.96
C LYS A 24 13.52 -6.90 7.63
N LYS A 25 12.42 -7.42 8.17
CA LYS A 25 11.93 -8.77 7.88
C LYS A 25 11.54 -8.90 6.40
N VAL A 26 10.78 -7.94 5.88
CA VAL A 26 10.43 -7.88 4.45
C VAL A 26 11.70 -7.85 3.58
N LEU A 27 12.70 -7.03 3.96
CA LEU A 27 13.97 -7.01 3.24
C LEU A 27 14.69 -8.37 3.27
N GLN A 28 14.71 -9.04 4.42
CA GLN A 28 15.30 -10.37 4.56
C GLN A 28 14.60 -11.39 3.65
N GLU A 29 13.27 -11.42 3.63
CA GLU A 29 12.47 -12.31 2.77
C GLU A 29 12.68 -12.05 1.27
N ILE A 30 12.98 -10.80 0.89
CA ILE A 30 13.38 -10.47 -0.47
C ILE A 30 14.79 -11.02 -0.77
N GLN A 31 15.74 -10.81 0.15
CA GLN A 31 17.14 -11.20 -0.03
C GLN A 31 17.37 -12.71 -0.03
N ASP A 32 16.64 -13.46 0.80
CA ASP A 32 16.71 -14.92 0.83
C ASP A 32 15.79 -15.62 -0.19
N GLY A 33 15.02 -14.83 -0.95
CA GLY A 33 14.16 -15.30 -2.03
C GLY A 33 12.84 -15.91 -1.58
N THR A 34 12.49 -15.85 -0.29
CA THR A 34 11.18 -16.28 0.23
C THR A 34 10.04 -15.57 -0.49
N PHE A 35 10.11 -14.25 -0.61
CA PHE A 35 9.10 -13.44 -1.31
C PHE A 35 8.95 -13.87 -2.78
N ASN A 36 10.06 -14.11 -3.48
CA ASN A 36 10.03 -14.53 -4.88
C ASN A 36 9.38 -15.92 -5.05
N LYS A 37 9.66 -16.87 -4.15
CA LYS A 37 9.06 -18.20 -4.18
C LYS A 37 7.54 -18.13 -3.94
N GLU A 38 7.12 -17.30 -2.99
CA GLU A 38 5.70 -17.06 -2.72
C GLU A 38 5.01 -16.46 -3.95
N TRP A 39 5.59 -15.41 -4.53
CA TRP A 39 5.05 -14.75 -5.71
C TRP A 39 4.93 -15.69 -6.91
N LEU A 40 5.99 -16.44 -7.22
CA LEU A 40 5.97 -17.41 -8.31
C LEU A 40 4.89 -18.48 -8.09
N SER A 41 4.75 -18.98 -6.87
CA SER A 41 3.71 -19.98 -6.57
C SER A 41 2.29 -19.43 -6.78
N GLU A 42 2.04 -18.19 -6.37
CA GLU A 42 0.74 -17.53 -6.60
C GLU A 42 0.50 -17.30 -8.10
N TYR A 43 1.53 -16.85 -8.83
CA TYR A 43 1.43 -16.62 -10.26
C TYR A 43 1.26 -17.92 -11.06
N GLU A 44 1.91 -19.01 -10.69
CA GLU A 44 1.72 -20.32 -11.33
C GLU A 44 0.29 -20.85 -11.16
N LYS A 45 -0.35 -20.58 -10.02
CA LYS A 45 -1.73 -21.00 -9.73
C LYS A 45 -2.78 -20.12 -10.41
N SER A 46 -2.59 -18.81 -10.34
CA SER A 46 -3.61 -17.80 -10.67
C SER A 46 -3.32 -17.06 -11.98
N GLY A 47 -2.09 -17.16 -12.50
CA GLY A 47 -1.64 -16.50 -13.73
C GLY A 47 -1.91 -15.00 -13.71
N LYS A 48 -2.51 -14.50 -14.79
CA LYS A 48 -2.90 -13.09 -14.94
C LYS A 48 -3.87 -12.60 -13.85
N ASN A 49 -4.58 -13.50 -13.17
CA ASN A 49 -5.57 -13.16 -12.14
C ASN A 49 -4.97 -13.12 -10.73
N ALA A 50 -3.65 -13.33 -10.56
CA ALA A 50 -2.98 -13.33 -9.25
C ALA A 50 -3.21 -12.04 -8.45
N PHE A 51 -3.46 -10.92 -9.14
CA PHE A 51 -3.76 -9.63 -8.52
C PHE A 51 -5.25 -9.33 -8.37
N ASP A 52 -6.14 -10.06 -9.05
CA ASP A 52 -7.57 -9.69 -9.16
C ASP A 52 -8.24 -9.53 -7.80
N LYS A 53 -7.89 -10.40 -6.85
CA LYS A 53 -8.41 -10.32 -5.48
C LYS A 53 -8.02 -9.00 -4.82
N TYR A 54 -6.75 -8.63 -4.92
CA TYR A 54 -6.22 -7.40 -4.31
C TYR A 54 -6.80 -6.16 -4.99
N MET A 55 -6.86 -6.16 -6.33
CA MET A 55 -7.43 -5.04 -7.10
C MET A 55 -8.91 -4.82 -6.78
N LYS A 56 -9.73 -5.88 -6.73
CA LYS A 56 -11.13 -5.78 -6.33
C LYS A 56 -11.30 -5.22 -4.91
N GLN A 57 -10.42 -5.59 -3.98
CA GLN A 57 -10.45 -5.05 -2.62
C GLN A 57 -10.12 -3.56 -2.61
N LEU A 58 -9.11 -3.14 -3.36
CA LEU A 58 -8.73 -1.73 -3.50
C LEU A 58 -9.86 -0.91 -4.14
N ASP A 59 -10.43 -1.38 -5.25
CA ASP A 59 -11.54 -0.70 -5.95
C ASP A 59 -12.78 -0.53 -5.05
N SER A 60 -13.02 -1.51 -4.18
CA SER A 60 -14.15 -1.47 -3.24
C SER A 60 -13.91 -0.54 -2.05
N HIS A 61 -12.68 -0.11 -1.80
CA HIS A 61 -12.33 0.70 -0.64
C HIS A 61 -12.96 2.09 -0.73
N GLN A 62 -13.51 2.58 0.39
CA GLN A 62 -14.22 3.86 0.45
C GLN A 62 -13.38 5.05 -0.03
N ILE A 63 -12.06 5.00 0.22
CA ILE A 63 -11.12 6.04 -0.23
C ILE A 63 -11.15 6.25 -1.75
N GLU A 64 -11.33 5.18 -2.54
CA GLU A 64 -11.38 5.27 -4.01
C GLU A 64 -12.71 5.86 -4.46
N GLN A 65 -13.81 5.45 -3.85
CA GLN A 65 -15.16 5.96 -4.17
C GLN A 65 -15.25 7.48 -3.91
N VAL A 66 -14.79 7.91 -2.74
CA VAL A 66 -14.81 9.33 -2.35
C VAL A 66 -13.76 10.11 -3.14
N GLY A 67 -12.55 9.56 -3.26
CA GLY A 67 -11.44 10.19 -3.98
C GLY A 67 -11.78 10.48 -5.44
N LYS A 68 -12.45 9.55 -6.12
CA LYS A 68 -12.91 9.74 -7.51
C LYS A 68 -13.87 10.93 -7.65
N GLN A 69 -14.85 11.05 -6.74
CA GLN A 69 -15.78 12.17 -6.75
C GLN A 69 -15.07 13.50 -6.50
N MET A 70 -14.14 13.53 -5.53
CA MET A 70 -13.37 14.73 -5.22
C MET A 70 -12.48 15.16 -6.39
N ARG A 71 -11.74 14.22 -7.00
CA ARG A 71 -10.85 14.52 -8.14
C ARG A 71 -11.63 15.06 -9.33
N LYS A 72 -12.79 14.51 -9.65
CA LYS A 72 -13.66 15.01 -10.73
C LYS A 72 -14.09 16.47 -10.54
N MET A 73 -14.31 16.90 -9.29
CA MET A 73 -14.68 18.30 -9.00
C MET A 73 -13.48 19.25 -9.04
N MET A 74 -12.31 18.79 -8.62
CA MET A 74 -11.11 19.61 -8.53
C MET A 74 -10.34 19.69 -9.86
N TRP A 75 -10.37 18.62 -10.66
CA TRP A 75 -9.74 18.49 -11.97
C TRP A 75 -10.75 17.97 -13.00
N PRO A 76 -11.71 18.80 -13.44
CA PRO A 76 -12.77 18.38 -14.36
C PRO A 76 -12.25 17.95 -15.75
N ASP A 77 -11.05 18.40 -16.14
CA ASP A 77 -10.40 18.01 -17.39
C ASP A 77 -9.53 16.73 -17.26
N SER A 78 -9.45 16.12 -16.07
CA SER A 78 -8.70 14.87 -15.90
C SER A 78 -9.43 13.70 -16.57
N THR A 79 -8.70 12.89 -17.33
CA THR A 79 -9.23 11.75 -18.10
C THR A 79 -9.46 10.47 -17.27
N GLU A 80 -9.50 10.57 -15.93
CA GLU A 80 -9.79 9.46 -15.01
C GLU A 80 -11.29 9.31 -14.68
#